data_AF-A0A928EZ32-F1
#
_entry.id   AF-A0A928EZ32-F1
#
_cell.length_a   1.000
_cell.length_b   1.000
_cell.length_c   1.000
_cell.angle_alpha   90.00
_cell.angle_beta   90.00
_cell.angle_gamma   90.00
#
_symmetry.space_group_name_H-M   'P 1'
#
loop_
_entity.id
_entity.type
_entity.pdbx_description
1 polymer ?
#
loop_
_entity_poly.entity_id
_entity_poly.type
_entity_poly.pdbx_seq_one_letter_code
_entity_poly.pdbx_strand_id
1 'polypeptide(L)'
;MINSKEKQEYFAQEKIDIVGTADDMNTYIYKLGEDGIMFREAVIDSGRGGEPVEILHSTDFHLNCLNARDCIEMRPCILSTRDYRMAFRDGRTVPNTIRTMELSKFFDQTIITGDTIDYITWGTFDLMDELIWKPYPDTLVSLGGHDITRVMQGKVADDTTLESRYDLVKENWRHDVHYVSKVLGDKVRVVVLNNGQSRYFDHQVEKFEKELADARRDQHIILVFQHEQICTHNEKEKNVNPIRINDGSGSRNFCDNFIGSAKSDETTMRLYKLMTENADVVKGIFCGHWHSDYYTEIVASYKDENGNKVDTFIPQYVLTGNMYDKGHALIITVK
;
A
#
# COMPACT_ATOMS: atom_id res chain seq x y z
N MET A 1 9.94 11.59 -20.23
CA MET A 1 9.00 11.15 -21.28
C MET A 1 8.81 9.66 -21.12
N ILE A 2 7.62 9.24 -20.70
CA ILE A 2 7.21 7.83 -20.67
C ILE A 2 7.43 7.25 -22.07
N ASN A 3 8.11 6.11 -22.20
CA ASN A 3 8.32 5.46 -23.49
C ASN A 3 6.99 4.85 -23.95
N SER A 4 6.12 5.69 -24.53
CA SER A 4 4.72 5.36 -24.84
C SER A 4 4.59 4.13 -25.73
N LYS A 5 5.54 3.91 -26.64
CA LYS A 5 5.59 2.72 -27.49
C LYS A 5 5.85 1.45 -26.69
N GLU A 6 6.83 1.47 -25.80
CA GLU A 6 7.18 0.29 -24.97
C GLU A 6 6.04 -0.04 -23.99
N LYS A 7 5.39 0.98 -23.42
CA LYS A 7 4.18 0.78 -22.60
C LYS A 7 3.07 0.13 -23.42
N GLN A 8 2.78 0.65 -24.61
CA GLN A 8 1.76 0.10 -25.50
C GLN A 8 2.06 -1.35 -25.87
N GLU A 9 3.31 -1.66 -26.22
CA GLU A 9 3.75 -3.03 -26.54
C GLU A 9 3.58 -3.96 -25.33
N TYR A 10 3.96 -3.52 -24.13
CA TYR A 10 3.80 -4.32 -22.91
C TYR A 10 2.32 -4.62 -22.60
N PHE A 11 1.45 -3.61 -22.68
CA PHE A 11 0.02 -3.76 -22.36
C PHE A 11 -0.83 -4.28 -23.54
N ALA A 12 -0.26 -4.46 -24.73
CA ALA A 12 -0.90 -5.12 -25.88
C ALA A 12 -0.79 -6.65 -25.86
N GLN A 13 -0.06 -7.21 -24.88
CA GLN A 13 -0.01 -8.65 -24.65
C GLN A 13 -1.41 -9.22 -24.36
N GLU A 14 -1.57 -10.53 -24.59
CA GLU A 14 -2.82 -11.24 -24.30
C GLU A 14 -3.21 -11.08 -22.82
N LYS A 15 -4.39 -10.53 -22.57
CA LYS A 15 -5.00 -10.50 -21.23
C LYS A 15 -5.62 -11.86 -20.95
N ILE A 16 -5.14 -12.52 -19.89
CA ILE A 16 -5.64 -13.81 -19.42
C ILE A 16 -6.39 -13.57 -18.11
N ASP A 17 -7.69 -13.84 -18.10
CA ASP A 17 -8.56 -13.68 -16.93
C ASP A 17 -8.17 -14.66 -15.82
N ILE A 18 -8.05 -14.16 -14.60
CA ILE A 18 -7.75 -14.96 -13.40
C ILE A 18 -8.99 -15.10 -12.52
N VAL A 19 -9.66 -13.99 -12.21
CA VAL A 19 -10.92 -13.92 -11.46
C VAL A 19 -11.76 -12.75 -11.99
N GLY A 20 -13.08 -12.89 -12.01
CA GLY A 20 -14.00 -11.85 -12.46
C GLY A 20 -13.96 -11.66 -13.98
N THR A 21 -14.53 -10.54 -14.45
CA THR A 21 -14.53 -10.16 -15.87
C THR A 21 -14.36 -8.64 -16.00
N ALA A 22 -13.99 -8.17 -17.19
CA ALA A 22 -13.86 -6.74 -17.48
C ALA A 22 -15.17 -5.92 -17.31
N ASP A 23 -16.33 -6.59 -17.12
CA ASP A 23 -17.60 -5.93 -16.83
C ASP A 23 -17.72 -5.48 -15.37
N ASP A 24 -16.93 -6.07 -14.45
CA ASP A 24 -16.84 -5.69 -13.04
C ASP A 24 -15.38 -5.51 -12.61
N MET A 25 -14.87 -4.31 -12.83
CA MET A 25 -13.48 -3.95 -12.52
C MET A 25 -13.15 -4.01 -11.02
N ASN A 26 -14.15 -4.02 -10.13
CA ASN A 26 -13.90 -4.11 -8.69
C ASN A 26 -13.38 -5.50 -8.29
N THR A 27 -13.78 -6.53 -9.03
CA THR A 27 -13.42 -7.94 -8.77
C THR A 27 -12.50 -8.53 -9.85
N TYR A 28 -12.28 -7.83 -10.95
CA TYR A 28 -11.48 -8.32 -12.07
C TYR A 28 -9.99 -8.35 -11.77
N ILE A 29 -9.40 -9.54 -11.90
CA ILE A 29 -7.96 -9.80 -11.85
C ILE A 29 -7.58 -10.50 -13.15
N TYR A 30 -6.54 -10.01 -13.83
CA TYR A 30 -5.99 -10.63 -15.03
C TYR A 30 -4.47 -10.66 -14.99
N LYS A 31 -3.83 -11.42 -15.88
CA LYS A 31 -2.39 -11.35 -16.14
C LYS A 31 -2.12 -11.07 -17.62
N LEU A 32 -0.94 -10.52 -17.92
CA LEU A 32 -0.50 -10.25 -19.28
C LEU A 32 0.45 -11.36 -19.75
N GLY A 33 -0.03 -12.22 -20.65
CA GLY A 33 0.66 -13.43 -21.05
C GLY A 33 0.79 -14.47 -19.94
N GLU A 34 1.32 -15.65 -20.27
CA GLU A 34 1.39 -16.77 -19.33
C GLU A 34 2.36 -16.53 -18.16
N ASP A 35 3.40 -15.72 -18.42
CA ASP A 35 4.49 -15.43 -17.50
C ASP A 35 4.44 -14.04 -16.84
N GLY A 36 3.42 -13.25 -17.14
CA GLY A 36 3.26 -11.92 -16.58
C GLY A 36 2.87 -11.90 -15.10
N ILE A 37 2.99 -10.71 -14.50
CA ILE A 37 2.39 -10.43 -13.20
C ILE A 37 0.87 -10.26 -13.33
N MET A 38 0.18 -10.35 -12.21
CA MET A 38 -1.26 -10.08 -12.16
C MET A 38 -1.53 -8.60 -11.94
N PHE A 39 -2.66 -8.15 -12.49
CA PHE A 39 -3.13 -6.78 -12.43
C PHE A 39 -4.58 -6.72 -11.96
N ARG A 40 -4.85 -5.68 -11.18
CA ARG A 40 -6.17 -5.07 -11.02
C ARG A 40 -6.12 -3.67 -11.61
N GLU A 41 -7.29 -3.09 -11.90
CA GLU A 41 -7.38 -1.70 -12.31
C GLU A 41 -8.43 -0.95 -11.49
N ALA A 42 -8.15 0.32 -11.20
CA ALA A 42 -9.08 1.25 -10.58
C ALA A 42 -9.13 2.54 -11.42
N VAL A 43 -10.32 3.07 -11.64
CA VAL A 43 -10.52 4.35 -12.31
C VAL A 43 -11.18 5.31 -11.34
N ILE A 44 -10.51 6.42 -11.05
CA ILE A 44 -11.00 7.46 -10.15
C ILE A 44 -11.23 8.73 -10.95
N ASP A 45 -12.41 9.33 -10.80
CA ASP A 45 -12.75 10.60 -11.46
C ASP A 45 -12.35 11.78 -10.55
N SER A 46 -11.50 12.65 -11.06
CA SER A 46 -11.14 13.90 -10.37
C SER A 46 -12.10 15.05 -10.66
N GLY A 47 -12.93 14.95 -11.70
CA GLY A 47 -13.80 16.01 -12.19
C GLY A 47 -13.09 17.10 -13.01
N ARG A 48 -11.76 17.02 -13.22
CA ARG A 48 -10.98 18.05 -13.95
C ARG A 48 -10.74 17.76 -15.43
N GLY A 49 -10.95 16.52 -15.88
CA GLY A 49 -10.67 16.11 -17.26
C GLY A 49 -9.19 16.25 -17.64
N GLY A 50 -8.89 16.29 -18.95
CA GLY A 50 -7.52 16.35 -19.47
C GLY A 50 -6.82 14.98 -19.49
N GLU A 51 -5.50 15.00 -19.61
CA GLU A 51 -4.70 13.76 -19.66
C GLU A 51 -4.80 13.01 -18.31
N PRO A 52 -5.02 11.69 -18.33
CA PRO A 52 -5.04 10.89 -17.10
C PRO A 52 -3.68 10.88 -16.39
N VAL A 53 -3.73 10.73 -15.06
CA VAL A 53 -2.56 10.37 -14.25
C VAL A 53 -2.64 8.87 -13.97
N GLU A 54 -1.55 8.15 -14.16
CA GLU A 54 -1.49 6.71 -13.93
C GLU A 54 -0.49 6.36 -12.80
N ILE A 55 -0.97 5.62 -11.80
CA ILE A 55 -0.20 5.22 -10.62
C ILE A 55 -0.10 3.69 -10.60
N LEU A 56 1.11 3.17 -10.41
CA LEU A 56 1.34 1.77 -10.10
C LEU A 56 1.33 1.58 -8.58
N HIS A 57 0.45 0.75 -8.07
CA HIS A 57 0.38 0.39 -6.65
C HIS A 57 0.71 -1.10 -6.47
N SER A 58 1.64 -1.41 -5.57
CA SER A 58 1.94 -2.78 -5.15
C SER A 58 2.21 -2.83 -3.65
N THR A 59 2.41 -4.01 -3.07
CA THR A 59 2.45 -4.18 -1.61
C THR A 59 3.12 -5.49 -1.19
N ASP A 60 3.53 -5.59 0.07
CA ASP A 60 3.96 -6.84 0.72
C ASP A 60 5.02 -7.59 -0.11
N PHE A 61 6.18 -6.95 -0.30
CA PHE A 61 7.31 -7.52 -1.03
C PHE A 61 8.07 -8.54 -0.17
N HIS A 62 8.05 -8.35 1.16
CA HIS A 62 8.74 -9.19 2.13
C HIS A 62 10.18 -9.52 1.71
N LEU A 63 10.93 -8.50 1.29
CA LEU A 63 12.35 -8.65 0.99
C LEU A 63 13.05 -9.17 2.26
N ASN A 64 13.80 -10.25 2.10
CA ASN A 64 14.64 -10.79 3.15
C ASN A 64 15.99 -11.19 2.59
N CYS A 65 17.04 -10.77 3.27
CA CYS A 65 18.36 -11.38 3.16
C CYS A 65 19.22 -10.95 4.34
N LEU A 66 20.36 -11.61 4.51
CA LEU A 66 21.43 -11.18 5.40
C LEU A 66 22.64 -10.87 4.54
N ASN A 67 23.31 -9.75 4.80
CA ASN A 67 24.56 -9.41 4.11
C ASN A 67 25.79 -9.74 5.00
N ALA A 68 26.98 -9.35 4.53
CA ALA A 68 28.22 -9.58 5.28
C ALA A 68 28.23 -8.85 6.64
N ARG A 69 27.61 -7.66 6.74
CA ARG A 69 27.53 -6.90 7.98
C ARG A 69 26.65 -7.60 9.00
N ASP A 70 25.49 -8.12 8.60
CA ASP A 70 24.63 -8.93 9.47
C ASP A 70 25.38 -10.16 10.01
N CYS A 71 26.17 -10.81 9.15
CA CYS A 71 27.01 -11.96 9.51
C CYS A 71 28.19 -11.61 10.44
N ILE A 72 28.60 -10.34 10.51
CA ILE A 72 29.64 -9.87 11.44
C ILE A 72 29.00 -9.47 12.78
N GLU A 73 27.90 -8.73 12.73
CA GLU A 73 27.17 -8.27 13.93
C GLU A 73 26.56 -9.44 14.69
N MET A 74 26.17 -10.53 14.00
CA MET A 74 25.71 -11.79 14.59
C MET A 74 24.61 -11.59 15.64
N ARG A 75 23.68 -10.65 15.42
CA ARG A 75 22.62 -10.35 16.38
C ARG A 75 21.76 -11.61 16.61
N PRO A 76 21.64 -12.12 17.85
CA PRO A 76 20.96 -13.40 18.11
C PRO A 76 19.51 -13.48 17.61
N CYS A 77 18.77 -12.37 17.71
CA CYS A 77 17.37 -12.28 17.28
C CYS A 77 17.20 -12.40 15.76
N ILE A 78 18.12 -11.81 14.98
CA ILE A 78 18.15 -11.90 13.50
C ILE A 78 18.56 -13.31 13.08
N LEU A 79 19.60 -13.88 13.69
CA LEU A 79 20.04 -15.25 13.39
C LEU A 79 18.94 -16.27 13.71
N SER A 80 18.24 -16.08 14.84
CA SER A 80 17.09 -16.91 15.18
C SER A 80 15.98 -16.78 14.15
N THR A 81 15.67 -15.56 13.70
CA THR A 81 14.70 -15.32 12.62
C THR A 81 15.10 -16.05 11.35
N ARG A 82 16.36 -15.91 10.89
CA ARG A 82 16.88 -16.63 9.72
C ARG A 82 16.67 -18.15 9.82
N ASP A 83 16.89 -18.72 10.99
CA ASP A 83 16.82 -20.18 11.19
C ASP A 83 15.38 -20.71 11.24
N TYR A 84 14.39 -19.87 11.62
CA TYR A 84 12.99 -20.28 11.82
C TYR A 84 11.98 -19.71 10.82
N ARG A 85 12.29 -18.59 10.16
CA ARG A 85 11.45 -17.97 9.14
C ARG A 85 11.55 -18.77 7.84
N MET A 86 10.57 -19.63 7.60
CA MET A 86 10.56 -20.52 6.43
C MET A 86 9.92 -19.92 5.20
N ALA A 87 8.88 -19.09 5.39
CA ALA A 87 8.20 -18.44 4.28
C ALA A 87 9.14 -17.42 3.63
N PHE A 88 9.19 -17.44 2.30
CA PHE A 88 9.87 -16.44 1.47
C PHE A 88 11.38 -16.25 1.70
N ARG A 89 12.01 -17.06 2.56
CA ARG A 89 13.43 -16.96 2.91
C ARG A 89 14.37 -17.03 1.70
N ASP A 90 15.62 -16.64 1.92
CA ASP A 90 16.72 -16.71 0.95
C ASP A 90 16.46 -15.87 -0.32
N GLY A 91 15.78 -14.72 -0.17
CA GLY A 91 15.54 -13.79 -1.28
C GLY A 91 14.55 -14.28 -2.33
N ARG A 92 13.66 -15.24 -1.99
CA ARG A 92 12.70 -15.83 -2.93
C ARG A 92 11.75 -14.82 -3.58
N THR A 93 11.54 -13.66 -2.96
CA THR A 93 10.64 -12.62 -3.46
C THR A 93 11.32 -11.66 -4.44
N VAL A 94 12.66 -11.65 -4.50
CA VAL A 94 13.45 -10.75 -5.36
C VAL A 94 13.03 -10.82 -6.84
N PRO A 95 12.82 -12.01 -7.46
CA PRO A 95 12.37 -12.07 -8.85
C PRO A 95 11.00 -11.44 -9.11
N ASN A 96 10.10 -11.45 -8.12
CA ASN A 96 8.78 -10.80 -8.25
C ASN A 96 8.94 -9.28 -8.11
N THR A 97 9.75 -8.84 -7.14
CA THR A 97 10.10 -7.43 -6.96
C THR A 97 10.70 -6.82 -8.21
N ILE A 98 11.69 -7.47 -8.83
CA ILE A 98 12.31 -6.97 -10.08
C ILE A 98 11.25 -6.79 -11.17
N ARG A 99 10.45 -7.83 -11.44
CA ARG A 99 9.42 -7.79 -12.49
C ARG A 99 8.38 -6.69 -12.26
N THR A 100 7.93 -6.50 -11.03
CA THR A 100 6.95 -5.46 -10.71
C THR A 100 7.55 -4.06 -10.77
N MET A 101 8.75 -3.87 -10.23
CA MET A 101 9.40 -2.56 -10.23
C MET A 101 9.85 -2.13 -11.63
N GLU A 102 10.18 -3.07 -12.54
CA GLU A 102 10.42 -2.76 -13.96
C GLU A 102 9.25 -2.04 -14.65
N LEU A 103 8.03 -2.20 -14.13
CA LEU A 103 6.85 -1.52 -14.65
C LEU A 103 6.79 -0.05 -14.26
N SER A 104 7.49 0.38 -13.21
CA SER A 104 7.47 1.75 -12.70
C SER A 104 7.77 2.80 -13.78
N LYS A 105 8.58 2.45 -14.80
CA LYS A 105 8.90 3.33 -15.94
C LYS A 105 7.68 3.70 -16.81
N PHE A 106 6.56 2.99 -16.66
CA PHE A 106 5.33 3.20 -17.43
C PHE A 106 4.29 4.07 -16.72
N PHE A 107 4.53 4.50 -15.48
CA PHE A 107 3.56 5.19 -14.65
C PHE A 107 4.12 6.54 -14.16
N ASP A 108 3.24 7.49 -13.87
CA ASP A 108 3.61 8.80 -13.34
C ASP A 108 4.12 8.69 -11.90
N GLN A 109 3.68 7.66 -11.17
CA GLN A 109 4.08 7.40 -9.81
C GLN A 109 4.01 5.89 -9.50
N THR A 110 4.97 5.39 -8.72
CA THR A 110 4.89 4.06 -8.09
C THR A 110 4.72 4.22 -6.58
N ILE A 111 3.81 3.45 -5.99
CA ILE A 111 3.56 3.44 -4.55
C ILE A 111 3.58 2.00 -4.03
N ILE A 112 4.28 1.76 -2.92
CA ILE A 112 4.31 0.45 -2.23
C ILE A 112 3.69 0.58 -0.84
N THR A 113 2.69 -0.23 -0.53
CA THR A 113 1.95 -0.12 0.75
C THR A 113 2.46 -1.05 1.86
N GLY A 114 3.72 -0.87 2.25
CA GLY A 114 4.27 -1.54 3.44
C GLY A 114 4.58 -3.02 3.28
N ASP A 115 5.16 -3.56 4.34
CA ASP A 115 5.80 -4.88 4.39
C ASP A 115 6.74 -5.07 3.18
N THR A 116 7.51 -4.02 2.93
CA THR A 116 8.50 -3.99 1.85
C THR A 116 9.67 -4.90 2.22
N ILE A 117 10.09 -4.86 3.49
CA ILE A 117 11.03 -5.81 4.06
C ILE A 117 10.30 -6.75 5.01
N ASP A 118 10.73 -8.01 5.09
CA ASP A 118 10.10 -9.00 5.97
C ASP A 118 10.52 -8.77 7.44
N TYR A 119 11.74 -8.25 7.67
CA TYR A 119 12.26 -7.83 8.97
C TYR A 119 13.56 -7.03 8.76
N ILE A 120 13.91 -6.18 9.73
CA ILE A 120 15.09 -5.31 9.68
C ILE A 120 16.40 -6.12 9.74
N THR A 121 17.13 -6.09 8.64
CA THR A 121 18.55 -6.45 8.52
C THR A 121 19.28 -5.40 7.67
N TRP A 122 20.60 -5.41 7.67
CA TRP A 122 21.36 -4.59 6.73
C TRP A 122 21.16 -5.07 5.29
N GLY A 123 21.08 -6.39 5.08
CA GLY A 123 20.79 -6.96 3.77
C GLY A 123 19.45 -6.49 3.18
N THR A 124 18.40 -6.35 3.98
CA THR A 124 17.12 -5.84 3.48
C THR A 124 17.18 -4.40 3.05
N PHE A 125 17.96 -3.56 3.75
CA PHE A 125 18.19 -2.18 3.31
C PHE A 125 18.99 -2.11 2.00
N ASP A 126 20.00 -2.97 1.85
CA ASP A 126 20.74 -3.08 0.58
C ASP A 126 19.82 -3.49 -0.58
N LEU A 127 18.92 -4.47 -0.36
CA LEU A 127 17.94 -4.89 -1.37
C LEU A 127 16.95 -3.77 -1.72
N MET A 128 16.43 -3.04 -0.72
CA MET A 128 15.56 -1.89 -1.00
C MET A 128 16.29 -0.83 -1.82
N ASP A 129 17.54 -0.53 -1.49
CA ASP A 129 18.31 0.47 -2.22
C ASP A 129 18.62 0.00 -3.66
N GLU A 130 18.97 -1.27 -3.86
CA GLU A 130 19.25 -1.83 -5.18
C GLU A 130 18.01 -1.96 -6.07
N LEU A 131 16.89 -2.43 -5.52
CA LEU A 131 15.71 -2.82 -6.30
C LEU A 131 14.66 -1.73 -6.43
N ILE A 132 14.60 -0.81 -5.46
CA ILE A 132 13.55 0.21 -5.38
C ILE A 132 14.20 1.59 -5.49
N TRP A 133 15.08 1.95 -4.55
CA TRP A 133 15.48 3.34 -4.40
C TRP A 133 16.44 3.84 -5.48
N LYS A 134 17.47 3.08 -5.85
CA LYS A 134 18.40 3.47 -6.92
C LYS A 134 17.71 3.50 -8.29
N PRO A 135 16.96 2.47 -8.71
CA PRO A 135 16.39 2.47 -10.06
C PRO A 135 15.13 3.35 -10.17
N TYR A 136 14.37 3.49 -9.08
CA TYR A 136 13.09 4.19 -9.04
C TYR A 136 13.02 5.19 -7.86
N PRO A 137 13.85 6.26 -7.89
CA PRO A 137 14.07 7.15 -6.76
C PRO A 137 12.82 7.92 -6.31
N ASP A 138 11.82 8.04 -7.17
CA ASP A 138 10.56 8.74 -6.89
C ASP A 138 9.49 7.85 -6.26
N THR A 139 9.75 6.55 -6.05
CA THR A 139 8.80 5.63 -5.42
C THR A 139 8.44 6.09 -4.01
N LEU A 140 7.15 6.07 -3.67
CA LEU A 140 6.68 6.36 -2.32
C LEU A 140 6.31 5.05 -1.62
N VAL A 141 6.66 4.89 -0.35
CA VAL A 141 6.47 3.64 0.38
C VAL A 141 5.91 3.90 1.78
N SER A 142 4.77 3.32 2.12
CA SER A 142 4.27 3.35 3.50
C SER A 142 5.00 2.31 4.34
N LEU A 143 5.06 2.50 5.66
CA LEU A 143 5.46 1.42 6.55
C LEU A 143 4.32 0.44 6.82
N GLY A 144 4.65 -0.84 6.73
CA GLY A 144 3.89 -1.95 7.31
C GLY A 144 4.48 -2.45 8.62
N GLY A 145 3.85 -3.47 9.19
CA GLY A 145 4.24 -4.00 10.50
C GLY A 145 5.58 -4.73 10.47
N HIS A 146 5.93 -5.35 9.35
CA HIS A 146 7.20 -6.04 9.17
C HIS A 146 8.37 -5.07 8.99
N ASP A 147 8.12 -3.89 8.39
CA ASP A 147 9.18 -2.91 8.10
C ASP A 147 9.87 -2.35 9.35
N ILE A 148 9.20 -2.45 10.51
CA ILE A 148 9.74 -2.04 11.81
C ILE A 148 10.01 -3.23 12.74
N THR A 149 9.94 -4.47 12.25
CA THR A 149 10.12 -5.70 13.04
C THR A 149 11.53 -6.26 12.86
N ARG A 150 12.19 -6.73 13.92
CA ARG A 150 13.47 -7.46 13.83
C ARG A 150 13.35 -8.96 14.00
N VAL A 151 12.23 -9.44 14.55
CA VAL A 151 12.00 -10.85 14.86
C VAL A 151 10.75 -11.35 14.17
N MET A 152 10.94 -12.22 13.18
CA MET A 152 9.85 -12.88 12.46
C MET A 152 9.94 -14.38 12.67
N GLN A 153 9.03 -14.94 13.48
CA GLN A 153 9.00 -16.37 13.83
C GLN A 153 10.28 -16.89 14.52
N GLY A 154 11.23 -16.00 14.86
CA GLY A 154 12.41 -16.32 15.65
C GLY A 154 12.05 -16.66 17.11
N LYS A 155 12.95 -17.38 17.77
CA LYS A 155 12.80 -17.82 19.17
C LYS A 155 13.55 -16.92 20.17
N VAL A 156 14.34 -15.98 19.68
CA VAL A 156 15.08 -15.03 20.50
C VAL A 156 14.42 -13.67 20.35
N ALA A 157 14.05 -13.08 21.48
CA ALA A 157 13.40 -11.78 21.51
C ALA A 157 14.31 -10.67 20.98
N ASP A 158 13.70 -9.63 20.43
CA ASP A 158 14.38 -8.39 20.10
C ASP A 158 14.69 -7.62 21.38
N ASP A 159 15.94 -7.20 21.53
CA ASP A 159 16.45 -6.44 22.67
C ASP A 159 16.38 -4.92 22.43
N THR A 160 15.91 -4.48 21.26
CA THR A 160 15.83 -3.07 20.88
C THR A 160 14.45 -2.46 21.16
N THR A 161 14.41 -1.14 21.34
CA THR A 161 13.14 -0.41 21.52
C THR A 161 12.47 -0.14 20.18
N LEU A 162 11.17 0.17 20.19
CA LEU A 162 10.45 0.59 18.98
C LEU A 162 11.07 1.84 18.36
N GLU A 163 11.45 2.81 19.18
CA GLU A 163 12.06 4.08 18.75
C GLU A 163 13.37 3.81 18.00
N SER A 164 14.24 2.97 18.55
CA SER A 164 15.52 2.64 17.89
C SER A 164 15.34 1.92 16.54
N ARG A 165 14.23 1.17 16.37
CA ARG A 165 13.89 0.55 15.08
C ARG A 165 13.39 1.59 14.08
N TYR A 166 12.57 2.54 14.53
CA TYR A 166 12.19 3.68 13.69
C TYR A 166 13.41 4.50 13.25
N ASP A 167 14.38 4.74 14.14
CA ASP A 167 15.58 5.51 13.79
C ASP A 167 16.39 4.81 12.69
N LEU A 168 16.56 3.49 12.80
CA LEU A 168 17.23 2.69 11.76
C LEU A 168 16.50 2.73 10.42
N VAL A 169 15.17 2.60 10.45
CA VAL A 169 14.38 2.67 9.21
C VAL A 169 14.49 4.06 8.60
N LYS A 170 14.37 5.14 9.39
CA LYS A 170 14.52 6.53 8.92
C LYS A 170 15.87 6.81 8.27
N GLU A 171 16.96 6.24 8.80
CA GLU A 171 18.29 6.36 8.21
C GLU A 171 18.42 5.70 6.82
N ASN A 172 17.54 4.73 6.52
CA ASN A 172 17.56 3.94 5.28
C ASN A 172 16.30 4.14 4.42
N TRP A 173 15.46 5.13 4.75
CA TRP A 173 14.25 5.49 4.01
C TRP A 173 14.48 6.79 3.22
N ARG A 174 13.83 6.93 2.06
CA ARG A 174 14.05 8.08 1.17
C ARG A 174 13.16 9.29 1.42
N HIS A 175 12.16 9.15 2.29
CA HIS A 175 11.24 10.21 2.65
C HIS A 175 10.79 10.05 4.11
N ASP A 176 9.92 10.94 4.59
CA ASP A 176 9.35 10.81 5.93
C ASP A 176 8.59 9.48 6.04
N VAL A 177 8.96 8.67 7.04
CA VAL A 177 8.43 7.32 7.27
C VAL A 177 7.01 7.31 7.80
N HIS A 178 6.50 8.44 8.31
CA HIS A 178 5.15 8.55 8.84
C HIS A 178 4.19 9.21 7.87
N TYR A 179 4.64 10.20 7.09
CA TYR A 179 3.76 10.95 6.20
C TYR A 179 4.52 11.56 5.03
N VAL A 180 4.15 11.19 3.81
CA VAL A 180 4.57 11.89 2.59
C VAL A 180 3.37 12.16 1.69
N SER A 181 3.30 13.36 1.11
CA SER A 181 2.30 13.70 0.09
C SER A 181 2.96 14.25 -1.17
N LYS A 182 2.34 14.01 -2.32
CA LYS A 182 2.81 14.50 -3.62
C LYS A 182 1.62 14.82 -4.50
N VAL A 183 1.67 15.96 -5.19
CA VAL A 183 0.72 16.31 -6.25
C VAL A 183 1.19 15.68 -7.55
N LEU A 184 0.29 15.01 -8.26
CA LEU A 184 0.53 14.46 -9.59
C LEU A 184 -0.41 15.13 -10.60
N GLY A 185 0.17 15.64 -11.69
CA GLY A 185 -0.56 16.49 -12.63
C GLY A 185 -1.16 17.71 -11.93
N ASP A 186 -2.37 18.08 -12.34
CA ASP A 186 -3.19 19.13 -11.73
C ASP A 186 -4.44 18.56 -11.06
N LYS A 187 -4.50 17.26 -10.74
CA LYS A 187 -5.75 16.60 -10.34
C LYS A 187 -5.73 15.80 -9.05
N VAL A 188 -4.59 15.24 -8.65
CA VAL A 188 -4.54 14.31 -7.51
C VAL A 188 -3.38 14.60 -6.57
N ARG A 189 -3.68 14.52 -5.28
CA ARG A 189 -2.73 14.44 -4.17
C ARG A 189 -2.67 12.99 -3.71
N VAL A 190 -1.52 12.35 -3.88
CA VAL A 190 -1.28 11.04 -3.27
C VAL A 190 -0.71 11.26 -1.87
N VAL A 191 -1.31 10.61 -0.88
CA VAL A 191 -0.90 10.71 0.53
C VAL A 191 -0.54 9.33 1.01
N VAL A 192 0.69 9.15 1.48
CA VAL A 192 1.20 7.88 1.99
C VAL A 192 1.37 7.99 3.50
N LEU A 193 0.66 7.13 4.24
CA LEU A 193 0.58 7.14 5.70
C LEU A 193 1.21 5.89 6.30
N ASN A 194 1.94 6.06 7.40
CA ASN A 194 2.26 4.94 8.28
C ASN A 194 1.07 4.61 9.16
N ASN A 195 0.61 3.37 9.05
CA ASN A 195 -0.31 2.77 9.99
C ASN A 195 0.06 1.34 10.39
N GLY A 196 1.29 0.89 10.10
CA GLY A 196 1.76 -0.48 10.34
C GLY A 196 1.90 -0.88 11.82
N GLN A 197 1.40 -0.07 12.74
CA GLN A 197 1.25 -0.38 14.16
C GLN A 197 -0.22 -0.41 14.56
N SER A 198 -1.11 -0.68 13.60
CA SER A 198 -2.56 -0.64 13.75
C SER A 198 -3.12 0.66 14.34
N ARG A 199 -2.44 1.78 14.10
CA ARG A 199 -2.79 3.11 14.63
C ARG A 199 -2.18 4.24 13.81
N TYR A 200 -2.67 5.46 14.03
CA TYR A 200 -2.06 6.69 13.52
C TYR A 200 -1.36 7.49 14.63
N PHE A 201 -0.64 8.54 14.22
CA PHE A 201 0.16 9.41 15.07
C PHE A 201 -0.35 10.86 14.99
N ASP A 202 -0.23 11.62 16.08
CA ASP A 202 -0.80 12.98 16.18
C ASP A 202 -0.32 13.91 15.05
N HIS A 203 0.96 13.84 14.72
CA HIS A 203 1.55 14.67 13.65
C HIS A 203 1.01 14.32 12.25
N GLN A 204 0.44 13.12 12.04
CA GLN A 204 -0.23 12.78 10.78
C GLN A 204 -1.59 13.47 10.68
N VAL A 205 -2.30 13.63 11.81
CA VAL A 205 -3.59 14.35 11.88
C VAL A 205 -3.41 15.78 11.39
N GLU A 206 -2.44 16.51 11.97
CA GLU A 206 -2.17 17.90 11.63
C GLU A 206 -1.78 18.07 10.14
N LYS A 207 -0.94 17.17 9.63
CA LYS A 207 -0.54 17.18 8.21
C LYS A 207 -1.73 16.90 7.29
N PHE A 208 -2.59 15.95 7.65
CA PHE A 208 -3.76 15.59 6.84
C PHE A 208 -4.84 16.67 6.84
N GLU A 209 -5.08 17.35 7.97
CA GLU A 209 -5.99 18.51 8.04
C GLU A 209 -5.56 19.61 7.05
N LYS A 210 -4.25 19.89 6.98
CA LYS A 210 -3.71 20.83 6.01
C LYS A 210 -3.87 20.33 4.58
N GLU A 211 -3.59 19.06 4.32
CA GLU A 211 -3.72 18.46 3.00
C GLU A 211 -5.16 18.53 2.47
N LEU A 212 -6.17 18.33 3.33
CA LEU A 212 -7.58 18.52 2.98
C LEU A 212 -7.89 19.96 2.54
N ALA A 213 -7.36 20.96 3.27
CA ALA A 213 -7.55 22.36 2.92
C ALA A 213 -6.85 22.72 1.59
N ASP A 214 -5.63 22.22 1.39
CA ASP A 214 -4.85 22.41 0.17
C ASP A 214 -5.52 21.72 -1.03
N ALA A 215 -6.06 20.51 -0.85
CA ALA A 215 -6.80 19.79 -1.87
C ALA A 215 -8.05 20.56 -2.33
N ARG A 216 -8.85 21.10 -1.41
CA ARG A 216 -10.02 21.91 -1.76
C ARG A 216 -9.64 23.21 -2.49
N ARG A 217 -8.63 23.92 -1.98
CA ARG A 217 -8.15 25.16 -2.60
C ARG A 217 -7.69 24.93 -4.03
N ASP A 218 -6.92 23.87 -4.23
CA ASP A 218 -6.29 23.57 -5.51
C ASP A 218 -7.16 22.67 -6.39
N GLN A 219 -8.36 22.32 -5.93
CA GLN A 219 -9.32 21.43 -6.59
C GLN A 219 -8.72 20.05 -6.94
N HIS A 220 -7.90 19.49 -6.06
CA HIS A 220 -7.38 18.14 -6.20
C HIS A 220 -8.24 17.14 -5.41
N ILE A 221 -8.35 15.92 -5.92
CA ILE A 221 -8.75 14.79 -5.10
C ILE A 221 -7.56 14.27 -4.29
N ILE A 222 -7.83 13.52 -3.23
CA ILE A 222 -6.85 12.83 -2.39
C ILE A 222 -7.05 11.32 -2.53
N LEU A 223 -5.96 10.62 -2.80
CA LEU A 223 -5.86 9.16 -2.70
C LEU A 223 -4.92 8.80 -1.56
N VAL A 224 -5.38 7.94 -0.65
CA VAL A 224 -4.63 7.54 0.56
C VAL A 224 -4.05 6.15 0.38
N PHE A 225 -2.75 6.02 0.63
CA PHE A 225 -2.00 4.77 0.56
C PHE A 225 -1.41 4.46 1.92
N GLN A 226 -1.63 3.26 2.41
CA GLN A 226 -1.19 2.82 3.74
C GLN A 226 -1.16 1.30 3.80
N HIS A 227 -0.55 0.72 4.81
CA HIS A 227 -0.40 -0.74 4.85
C HIS A 227 -1.68 -1.45 5.30
N GLU A 228 -2.17 -1.12 6.50
CA GLU A 228 -3.34 -1.75 7.10
C GLU A 228 -4.65 -1.11 6.61
N GLN A 229 -5.72 -1.89 6.54
CA GLN A 229 -7.03 -1.43 6.10
C GLN A 229 -7.74 -0.64 7.21
N ILE A 230 -8.76 0.15 6.83
CA ILE A 230 -9.66 0.78 7.79
C ILE A 230 -11.03 0.12 7.81
N CYS A 231 -11.73 0.31 8.93
CA CYS A 231 -13.12 -0.06 9.08
C CYS A 231 -13.97 0.64 8.02
N THR A 232 -14.94 -0.09 7.51
CA THR A 232 -15.85 0.45 6.50
C THR A 232 -17.13 0.98 7.12
N HIS A 233 -17.49 0.51 8.33
CA HIS A 233 -18.80 0.73 8.97
C HIS A 233 -19.99 0.45 8.06
N ASN A 234 -19.78 -0.36 7.01
CA ASN A 234 -20.82 -0.83 6.11
C ASN A 234 -21.34 -2.17 6.64
N GLU A 235 -22.57 -2.18 7.13
CA GLU A 235 -23.22 -3.36 7.71
C GLU A 235 -23.22 -4.58 6.77
N LYS A 236 -23.14 -4.36 5.46
CA LYS A 236 -23.05 -5.44 4.45
C LYS A 236 -21.69 -6.13 4.43
N GLU A 237 -20.67 -5.53 5.04
CA GLU A 237 -19.27 -5.97 4.98
C GLU A 237 -18.79 -6.61 6.28
N LYS A 238 -19.73 -7.15 7.07
CA LYS A 238 -19.42 -8.00 8.24
C LYS A 238 -18.82 -9.35 7.85
N ASN A 239 -18.98 -9.76 6.59
CA ASN A 239 -18.47 -11.02 6.07
C ASN A 239 -18.10 -10.87 4.58
N VAL A 240 -16.98 -10.20 4.32
CA VAL A 240 -16.43 -10.01 2.96
C VAL A 240 -15.56 -11.20 2.60
N ASN A 241 -15.88 -11.89 1.51
CA ASN A 241 -15.00 -12.91 0.94
C ASN A 241 -13.90 -12.25 0.10
N PRO A 242 -12.67 -12.76 0.15
CA PRO A 242 -11.63 -12.33 -0.78
C PRO A 242 -12.04 -12.65 -2.21
N ILE A 243 -11.73 -11.73 -3.13
CA ILE A 243 -11.81 -11.93 -4.57
C ILE A 243 -10.89 -13.09 -4.96
N ARG A 244 -9.68 -13.11 -4.39
CA ARG A 244 -8.70 -14.19 -4.54
C ARG A 244 -7.94 -14.42 -3.24
N ILE A 245 -7.82 -15.69 -2.81
CA ILE A 245 -7.16 -16.12 -1.58
C ILE A 245 -5.72 -16.55 -1.87
N ASN A 246 -4.73 -16.05 -1.12
CA ASN A 246 -3.33 -16.51 -1.24
C ASN A 246 -2.65 -16.95 0.06
N ASP A 247 -3.03 -16.39 1.21
CA ASP A 247 -2.43 -16.69 2.52
C ASP A 247 -3.30 -17.60 3.40
N GLY A 248 -4.38 -18.15 2.83
CA GLY A 248 -5.39 -18.91 3.57
C GLY A 248 -6.37 -18.01 4.34
N SER A 249 -6.37 -16.69 4.11
CA SER A 249 -7.37 -15.79 4.65
C SER A 249 -8.76 -16.18 4.15
N GLY A 250 -9.64 -16.57 5.08
CA GLY A 250 -11.07 -16.67 4.82
C GLY A 250 -11.75 -15.31 4.71
N SER A 251 -13.06 -15.31 4.92
CA SER A 251 -13.81 -14.06 5.00
C SER A 251 -13.36 -13.16 6.15
N ARG A 252 -13.68 -11.87 6.04
CA ARG A 252 -13.29 -10.83 7.00
C ARG A 252 -14.46 -9.91 7.33
N ASN A 253 -14.47 -9.41 8.56
CA ASN A 253 -15.39 -8.35 8.97
C ASN A 253 -14.71 -7.00 8.76
N PHE A 254 -14.92 -6.40 7.59
CA PHE A 254 -14.42 -5.06 7.27
C PHE A 254 -15.21 -3.94 7.96
N CYS A 255 -16.45 -4.22 8.38
CA CYS A 255 -17.26 -3.28 9.13
C CYS A 255 -16.60 -2.88 10.45
N ASP A 256 -16.16 -3.85 11.26
CA ASP A 256 -15.89 -3.62 12.69
C ASP A 256 -14.47 -3.94 13.19
N ASN A 257 -13.63 -4.66 12.42
CA ASN A 257 -12.40 -5.26 12.96
C ASN A 257 -11.09 -4.57 12.58
N PHE A 258 -11.13 -3.42 11.92
CA PHE A 258 -9.95 -2.70 11.44
C PHE A 258 -9.72 -1.36 12.13
N ILE A 259 -8.70 -0.62 11.66
CA ILE A 259 -8.39 0.72 12.13
C ILE A 259 -9.62 1.61 11.92
N GLY A 260 -10.05 2.35 12.95
CA GLY A 260 -11.32 3.06 12.93
C GLY A 260 -12.49 2.31 13.60
N SER A 261 -12.22 1.12 14.16
CA SER A 261 -13.15 0.41 15.04
C SER A 261 -13.26 1.08 16.41
N ALA A 262 -14.23 0.62 17.21
CA ALA A 262 -14.44 1.07 18.60
C ALA A 262 -13.25 0.83 19.55
N LYS A 263 -12.23 0.06 19.13
CA LYS A 263 -11.00 -0.19 19.90
C LYS A 263 -9.87 0.79 19.58
N SER A 264 -10.03 1.62 18.54
CA SER A 264 -9.02 2.57 18.11
C SER A 264 -8.86 3.69 19.15
N ASP A 265 -7.63 4.17 19.31
CA ASP A 265 -7.37 5.32 20.17
C ASP A 265 -7.92 6.63 19.58
N GLU A 266 -7.91 7.69 20.38
CA GLU A 266 -8.46 8.99 20.00
C GLU A 266 -7.80 9.57 18.75
N THR A 267 -6.46 9.55 18.69
CA THR A 267 -5.68 10.03 17.55
C THR A 267 -6.05 9.28 16.27
N THR A 268 -6.15 7.96 16.37
CA THR A 268 -6.51 7.09 15.25
C THR A 268 -7.92 7.39 14.77
N MET A 269 -8.88 7.56 15.69
CA MET A 269 -10.24 7.94 15.34
C MET A 269 -10.32 9.34 14.73
N ARG A 270 -9.47 10.28 15.14
CA ARG A 270 -9.41 11.61 14.53
C ARG A 270 -8.99 11.52 13.07
N LEU A 271 -7.88 10.84 12.75
CA LEU A 271 -7.46 10.70 11.36
C LEU A 271 -8.45 9.87 10.53
N TYR A 272 -9.01 8.81 11.10
CA TYR A 272 -10.08 8.02 10.48
C TYR A 272 -11.24 8.93 10.04
N LYS A 273 -11.77 9.76 10.95
CA LYS A 273 -12.86 10.69 10.65
C LYS A 273 -12.46 11.72 9.60
N LEU A 274 -11.22 12.24 9.64
CA LEU A 274 -10.76 13.15 8.59
C LEU A 274 -10.78 12.49 7.21
N MET A 275 -10.43 11.20 7.10
CA MET A 275 -10.53 10.48 5.82
C MET A 275 -11.98 10.24 5.41
N THR A 276 -12.84 9.81 6.33
CA THR A 276 -14.21 9.35 5.99
C THR A 276 -15.26 10.46 5.97
N GLU A 277 -15.04 11.59 6.63
CA GLU A 277 -15.97 12.73 6.70
C GLU A 277 -15.59 13.88 5.74
N ASN A 278 -14.61 13.64 4.85
CA ASN A 278 -14.19 14.57 3.79
C ASN A 278 -14.20 13.89 2.41
N ALA A 279 -15.25 13.11 2.14
CA ALA A 279 -15.41 12.34 0.90
C ALA A 279 -15.66 13.20 -0.36
N ASP A 280 -15.79 14.52 -0.21
CA ASP A 280 -15.74 15.47 -1.33
C ASP A 280 -14.37 15.45 -2.02
N VAL A 281 -13.29 15.28 -1.25
CA VAL A 281 -11.92 15.26 -1.76
C VAL A 281 -11.22 13.91 -1.58
N VAL A 282 -11.48 13.15 -0.51
CA VAL A 282 -10.89 11.80 -0.35
C VAL A 282 -11.68 10.82 -1.21
N LYS A 283 -11.05 10.26 -2.24
CA LYS A 283 -11.73 9.45 -3.27
C LYS A 283 -11.29 7.98 -3.35
N GLY A 284 -10.29 7.56 -2.58
CA GLY A 284 -9.87 6.17 -2.56
C GLY A 284 -8.84 5.89 -1.48
N ILE A 285 -8.91 4.68 -0.92
CA ILE A 285 -7.96 4.15 0.05
C ILE A 285 -7.37 2.84 -0.51
N PHE A 286 -6.05 2.71 -0.44
CA PHE A 286 -5.30 1.63 -1.08
C PHE A 286 -4.35 0.98 -0.06
N CYS A 287 -4.49 -0.33 0.11
CA CYS A 287 -3.89 -1.08 1.21
C CYS A 287 -3.30 -2.44 0.80
N GLY A 288 -2.51 -3.03 1.69
CA GLY A 288 -1.88 -4.36 1.57
C GLY A 288 -2.25 -5.31 2.70
N HIS A 289 -1.25 -5.83 3.43
CA HIS A 289 -1.32 -6.51 4.73
C HIS A 289 -1.99 -7.90 4.77
N TRP A 290 -3.19 -8.05 4.20
CA TRP A 290 -3.93 -9.33 4.26
C TRP A 290 -3.55 -10.33 3.20
N HIS A 291 -2.60 -9.98 2.33
CA HIS A 291 -2.05 -10.88 1.33
C HIS A 291 -3.09 -11.49 0.38
N SER A 292 -4.31 -10.98 0.34
CA SER A 292 -5.42 -11.45 -0.49
C SER A 292 -6.21 -10.26 -1.00
N ASP A 293 -6.86 -10.42 -2.16
CA ASP A 293 -7.53 -9.32 -2.82
C ASP A 293 -8.93 -9.10 -2.25
N TYR A 294 -9.21 -7.86 -1.84
CA TYR A 294 -10.55 -7.42 -1.47
C TYR A 294 -10.90 -6.10 -2.18
N TYR A 295 -12.20 -5.85 -2.29
CA TYR A 295 -12.78 -4.55 -2.59
C TYR A 295 -13.86 -4.30 -1.54
N THR A 296 -13.87 -3.12 -0.97
CA THR A 296 -14.83 -2.71 0.06
C THR A 296 -15.22 -1.25 -0.09
N GLU A 297 -16.35 -0.87 0.48
CA GLU A 297 -16.93 0.47 0.37
C GLU A 297 -17.12 1.07 1.77
N ILE A 298 -16.28 2.03 2.11
CA ILE A 298 -16.31 2.73 3.39
C ILE A 298 -17.48 3.70 3.39
N VAL A 299 -18.37 3.58 4.38
CA VAL A 299 -19.44 4.55 4.63
C VAL A 299 -18.79 5.88 4.95
N ALA A 300 -19.00 6.86 4.08
CA ALA A 300 -18.33 8.14 4.12
C ALA A 300 -19.33 9.28 3.96
N SER A 301 -18.87 10.49 4.26
CA SER A 301 -19.68 11.68 4.07
C SER A 301 -18.83 12.92 3.85
N TYR A 302 -19.47 14.03 3.50
CA TYR A 302 -18.88 15.36 3.50
C TYR A 302 -19.96 16.41 3.76
N LYS A 303 -19.57 17.67 3.92
CA LYS A 303 -20.51 18.80 3.96
C LYS A 303 -20.49 19.54 2.63
N ASP A 304 -21.67 19.73 2.03
CA ASP A 304 -21.81 20.54 0.82
C ASP A 304 -21.60 22.05 1.12
N GLU A 305 -21.66 22.87 0.07
CA GLU A 305 -21.51 24.34 0.18
C GLU A 305 -22.55 25.00 1.11
N ASN A 306 -23.68 24.33 1.35
CA ASN A 306 -24.74 24.80 2.24
C ASN A 306 -24.61 24.23 3.67
N GLY A 307 -23.57 23.43 3.94
CA GLY A 307 -23.32 22.78 5.21
C GLY A 307 -24.15 21.51 5.46
N ASN A 308 -24.89 21.01 4.46
CA ASN A 308 -25.65 19.78 4.58
C ASN A 308 -24.71 18.58 4.50
N LYS A 309 -24.98 17.56 5.32
CA LYS A 309 -24.28 16.28 5.23
C LYS A 309 -24.71 15.54 3.97
N VAL A 310 -23.75 15.12 3.16
CA VAL A 310 -23.95 14.25 2.01
C VAL A 310 -23.27 12.91 2.32
N ASP A 311 -24.06 11.84 2.34
CA ASP A 311 -23.55 10.48 2.54
C ASP A 311 -23.13 9.86 1.19
N THR A 312 -22.03 9.12 1.20
CA THR A 312 -21.45 8.49 0.02
C THR A 312 -20.55 7.32 0.43
N PHE A 313 -19.77 6.77 -0.52
CA PHE A 313 -18.80 5.73 -0.26
C PHE A 313 -17.41 6.13 -0.76
N ILE A 314 -16.38 5.72 -0.03
CA ILE A 314 -14.99 5.75 -0.49
C ILE A 314 -14.57 4.30 -0.79
N PRO A 315 -14.12 3.98 -2.02
CA PRO A 315 -13.64 2.64 -2.33
C PRO A 315 -12.32 2.36 -1.59
N GLN A 316 -12.21 1.15 -1.04
CA GLN A 316 -11.01 0.62 -0.44
C GLN A 316 -10.55 -0.64 -1.18
N TYR A 317 -9.35 -0.57 -1.74
CA TYR A 317 -8.69 -1.68 -2.43
C TYR A 317 -7.65 -2.31 -1.50
N VAL A 318 -7.80 -3.60 -1.25
CA VAL A 318 -6.82 -4.39 -0.50
C VAL A 318 -6.19 -5.35 -1.48
N LEU A 319 -4.88 -5.27 -1.65
CA LEU A 319 -4.17 -6.07 -2.63
C LEU A 319 -3.54 -7.31 -2.00
N THR A 320 -3.46 -8.37 -2.81
CA THR A 320 -2.52 -9.45 -2.50
C THR A 320 -1.07 -8.99 -2.62
N GLY A 321 -0.20 -9.66 -1.87
CA GLY A 321 1.22 -9.33 -1.79
C GLY A 321 2.02 -9.70 -3.02
N ASN A 322 3.00 -8.87 -3.35
CA ASN A 322 3.92 -9.07 -4.47
C ASN A 322 4.72 -10.38 -4.37
N MET A 323 4.97 -10.83 -3.14
CA MET A 323 5.65 -12.10 -2.87
C MET A 323 4.95 -13.35 -3.41
N TYR A 324 3.65 -13.27 -3.74
CA TYR A 324 2.90 -14.40 -4.31
C TYR A 324 3.02 -14.48 -5.83
N ASP A 325 2.83 -15.71 -6.33
CA ASP A 325 2.82 -16.03 -7.75
C ASP A 325 4.04 -15.45 -8.48
N LYS A 326 3.82 -14.53 -9.42
CA LYS A 326 4.84 -13.84 -10.20
C LYS A 326 4.95 -12.35 -9.88
N GLY A 327 4.17 -11.86 -8.90
CA GLY A 327 3.94 -10.45 -8.62
C GLY A 327 2.48 -10.06 -8.84
N HIS A 328 2.08 -8.97 -8.19
CA HIS A 328 0.74 -8.39 -8.27
C HIS A 328 0.83 -6.86 -8.18
N ALA A 329 0.00 -6.16 -8.95
CA ALA A 329 -0.10 -4.71 -8.89
C ALA A 329 -1.53 -4.22 -9.21
N LEU A 330 -1.86 -3.04 -8.71
CA LEU A 330 -3.05 -2.27 -9.09
C LEU A 330 -2.60 -1.10 -9.97
N ILE A 331 -3.27 -0.94 -11.11
CA ILE A 331 -3.14 0.24 -11.96
C ILE A 331 -4.26 1.20 -11.59
N ILE A 332 -3.90 2.37 -11.08
CA ILE A 332 -4.87 3.41 -10.75
C ILE A 332 -4.80 4.49 -11.81
N THR A 333 -5.91 4.71 -12.52
CA THR A 333 -6.05 5.79 -13.49
C THR A 333 -6.93 6.89 -12.91
N VAL A 334 -6.37 8.09 -12.75
CA VAL A 334 -7.12 9.27 -12.34
C VAL A 334 -7.47 10.10 -13.57
N LYS A 335 -8.75 10.23 -13.87
CA LYS A 335 -9.28 10.98 -15.03
C LYS A 335 -9.57 12.43 -14.69
#